data_AF-A0A925IC21-F1
#
_entry.id   AF-A0A925IC21-F1
#
_cell.length_a   1.000
_cell.length_b   1.000
_cell.length_c   1.000
_cell.angle_alpha   90.00
_cell.angle_beta   90.00
_cell.angle_gamma   90.00
#
_symmetry.space_group_name_H-M   'P 1'
#
loop_
_entity.id
_entity.type
_entity.pdbx_description
1 polymer ?
#
loop_
_entity_poly.entity_id
_entity_poly.type
_entity_poly.pdbx_seq_one_letter_code
_entity_poly.pdbx_strand_id
1 'polypeptide(L)'
;MKALKIIMAVLIVSLLAISCKKYQEIGDANYSEQTVYMPAAIEGNSISGIYRINTVATLGQVYRYVADVTASKLNIPLAVYRAGVNTKGSIDVTIAPNIDTVAKLIVANKFPAVTELLPADKYSLSATSVNIADGEGYKGFTLALDLNFLLANLTKKYAIAVTVASNQKAAGSFSTTVVYIDPAFLVPVANFTRTIATRTVSFSNTSLNSNAWSWNYGDGSAASTEKALPYTYAAAGT
;
A
#
# COMPACT_ATOMS: atom_id res chain seq x y z
N MET A 1 49.12 36.25 -52.79
CA MET A 1 49.13 35.25 -51.70
C MET A 1 49.06 35.82 -50.27
N LYS A 2 49.73 36.94 -49.94
CA LYS A 2 49.67 37.51 -48.57
C LYS A 2 48.28 38.06 -48.18
N ALA A 3 47.58 38.73 -49.10
CA ALA A 3 46.24 39.27 -48.83
C ALA A 3 45.17 38.18 -48.56
N LEU A 4 45.23 37.04 -49.26
CA LEU A 4 44.29 35.93 -49.07
C LEU A 4 44.46 35.24 -47.70
N LYS A 5 45.70 35.13 -47.20
CA LYS A 5 45.99 34.60 -45.86
C LYS A 5 45.48 35.52 -44.75
N ILE A 6 45.51 36.85 -44.95
CA ILE A 6 45.01 37.82 -43.99
C ILE A 6 43.48 37.79 -43.94
N ILE A 7 42.80 37.72 -45.09
CA ILE A 7 41.33 37.62 -45.15
C ILE A 7 40.84 36.32 -44.51
N MET A 8 41.53 35.20 -44.77
CA MET A 8 41.20 33.90 -44.17
C MET A 8 41.45 33.88 -42.65
N ALA A 9 42.52 34.54 -42.18
CA ALA A 9 42.78 34.68 -40.73
C ALA A 9 41.73 35.56 -40.04
N VAL A 10 41.31 36.66 -40.65
CA VAL A 10 40.25 37.53 -40.12
C VAL A 10 38.90 36.81 -40.09
N LEU A 11 38.59 36.02 -41.13
CA LEU A 11 37.37 35.22 -41.19
C LEU A 11 37.32 34.16 -40.07
N ILE A 12 38.43 33.44 -39.83
CA ILE A 12 38.54 32.43 -38.77
C ILE A 12 38.40 33.06 -37.38
N VAL A 13 39.01 34.23 -37.13
CA VAL A 13 38.88 34.95 -35.85
C VAL A 13 37.45 35.46 -35.64
N SER A 14 36.79 35.93 -36.70
CA SER A 14 35.38 36.36 -36.62
C SER A 14 34.41 35.18 -36.39
N LEU A 15 34.68 34.00 -36.97
CA LEU A 15 33.91 32.77 -36.71
C LEU A 15 34.09 32.25 -35.28
N LEU A 16 35.28 32.39 -34.69
CA LEU A 16 35.54 32.04 -33.29
C LEU A 16 34.86 33.00 -32.30
N ALA A 17 34.75 34.29 -32.64
CA ALA A 17 34.08 35.28 -31.79
C ALA A 17 32.54 35.14 -31.76
N ILE A 18 31.94 34.59 -32.82
CA ILE A 18 30.48 34.32 -32.89
C ILE A 18 30.12 32.99 -32.21
N SER A 19 31.11 32.11 -31.97
CA SER A 19 30.91 30.81 -31.29
C SER A 19 30.69 30.91 -29.77
N CYS A 20 30.90 32.08 -29.16
CA CYS A 20 30.45 32.35 -27.80
C CYS A 20 28.94 32.62 -27.81
N LYS A 21 28.15 31.56 -28.03
CA LYS A 21 26.76 31.58 -27.56
C LYS A 21 26.82 31.94 -26.08
N LYS A 22 26.20 33.06 -25.71
CA LYS A 22 26.07 33.52 -24.32
C LYS A 22 25.80 32.31 -23.44
N TYR A 23 26.72 32.02 -22.53
CA TYR A 23 26.49 31.06 -21.47
C TYR A 23 25.25 31.55 -20.72
N GLN A 24 24.10 30.94 -21.00
CA GLN A 24 22.94 31.10 -20.15
C GLN A 24 23.19 30.18 -18.98
N GLU A 25 23.56 30.76 -17.84
CA GLU A 25 23.33 30.08 -16.57
C GLU A 25 21.84 29.75 -16.52
N ILE A 26 21.53 28.48 -16.74
CA ILE A 26 20.25 27.94 -16.31
C ILE A 26 20.35 28.02 -14.80
N GLY A 27 19.76 29.05 -14.19
CA GLY A 27 19.79 29.22 -12.74
C GLY A 27 19.40 27.92 -12.08
N ASP A 28 20.16 27.52 -11.05
CA ASP A 28 19.91 26.28 -10.32
C ASP A 28 18.44 26.24 -9.93
N ALA A 29 17.74 25.20 -10.39
CA ALA A 29 16.39 24.95 -9.91
C ALA A 29 16.47 24.77 -8.39
N ASN A 30 15.66 25.52 -7.66
CA ASN A 30 15.63 25.47 -6.21
C ASN A 30 15.02 24.13 -5.77
N TYR A 31 15.82 23.08 -5.73
CA TYR A 31 15.39 21.76 -5.29
C TYR A 31 15.30 21.76 -3.77
N SER A 32 14.14 21.38 -3.23
CA SER A 32 14.01 21.14 -1.80
C SER A 32 15.05 20.11 -1.35
N GLU A 33 15.83 20.44 -0.31
CA GLU A 33 16.90 19.55 0.16
C GLU A 33 16.36 18.16 0.45
N GLN A 34 15.32 18.09 1.29
CA GLN A 34 14.59 16.87 1.64
C GLN A 34 13.13 17.21 2.00
N THR A 35 12.22 16.28 1.73
CA THR A 35 10.79 16.31 2.10
C THR A 35 10.39 14.97 2.68
N VAL A 36 9.44 14.97 3.61
CA VAL A 36 8.86 13.74 4.18
C VAL A 36 7.47 13.49 3.65
N TYR A 37 7.14 12.22 3.39
CA TYR A 37 5.84 11.82 2.89
C TYR A 37 5.51 10.39 3.30
N MET A 38 4.24 10.02 3.18
CA MET A 38 3.80 8.63 3.26
C MET A 38 3.47 8.13 1.85
N PRO A 39 3.89 6.92 1.47
CA PRO A 39 3.58 6.39 0.16
C PRO A 39 2.06 6.19 0.05
N ALA A 40 1.48 6.78 -0.98
CA ALA A 40 0.06 6.66 -1.26
C ALA A 40 -0.25 5.29 -1.88
N ALA A 41 -1.42 4.74 -1.58
CA ALA A 41 -1.91 3.55 -2.26
C ALA A 41 -2.29 3.88 -3.72
N ILE A 42 -1.77 3.09 -4.64
CA ILE A 42 -2.15 3.09 -6.05
C ILE A 42 -3.33 2.12 -6.25
N GLU A 43 -4.37 2.58 -6.94
CA GLU A 43 -5.49 1.76 -7.38
C GLU A 43 -5.54 1.77 -8.92
N GLY A 44 -5.20 0.64 -9.55
CA GLY A 44 -5.02 0.60 -11.00
C GLY A 44 -3.90 1.57 -11.44
N ASN A 45 -4.25 2.52 -12.30
CA ASN A 45 -3.33 3.58 -12.77
C ASN A 45 -3.54 4.93 -12.05
N SER A 46 -4.37 4.98 -11.01
CA SER A 46 -4.71 6.21 -10.30
C SER A 46 -4.23 6.19 -8.87
N ILE A 47 -3.64 7.30 -8.43
CA ILE A 47 -3.28 7.53 -7.03
C ILE A 47 -4.59 7.84 -6.29
N SER A 48 -5.19 6.81 -5.70
CA SER A 48 -6.43 6.94 -4.92
C SER A 48 -6.16 7.62 -3.57
N GLY A 49 -4.93 7.49 -3.05
CA GLY A 49 -4.57 7.97 -1.70
C GLY A 49 -5.23 7.17 -0.57
N ILE A 50 -6.16 6.27 -0.90
CA ILE A 50 -6.89 5.39 0.00
C ILE A 50 -6.26 4.00 -0.03
N TYR A 51 -5.65 3.63 1.08
CA TYR A 51 -5.10 2.33 1.36
C TYR A 51 -6.22 1.34 1.72
N ARG A 52 -6.69 0.58 0.72
CA ARG A 52 -7.81 -0.37 0.88
C ARG A 52 -7.36 -1.73 1.39
N ILE A 53 -8.10 -2.22 2.39
CA ILE A 53 -7.97 -3.54 2.99
C ILE A 53 -9.34 -4.22 2.87
N ASN A 54 -9.47 -5.06 1.84
CA ASN A 54 -10.75 -5.66 1.43
C ASN A 54 -10.62 -7.07 0.85
N THR A 55 -9.45 -7.69 0.95
CA THR A 55 -9.15 -9.00 0.36
C THR A 55 -8.27 -9.80 1.30
N VAL A 56 -8.34 -11.13 1.24
CA VAL A 56 -7.52 -11.99 2.09
C VAL A 56 -6.08 -12.09 1.65
N ALA A 57 -5.19 -12.13 2.65
CA ALA A 57 -3.79 -12.45 2.48
C ALA A 57 -3.59 -13.78 1.73
N THR A 58 -3.00 -13.71 0.54
CA THR A 58 -2.55 -14.91 -0.18
C THR A 58 -1.20 -15.34 0.38
N LEU A 59 -1.07 -16.62 0.75
CA LEU A 59 0.18 -17.17 1.28
C LEU A 59 1.35 -16.93 0.30
N GLY A 60 2.47 -16.41 0.79
CA GLY A 60 3.67 -16.12 -0.01
C GLY A 60 3.61 -14.82 -0.83
N GLN A 61 2.56 -14.00 -0.68
CA GLN A 61 2.49 -12.67 -1.27
C GLN A 61 2.73 -11.59 -0.22
N VAL A 62 3.41 -10.51 -0.61
CA VAL A 62 3.46 -9.28 0.20
C VAL A 62 2.05 -8.71 0.30
N TYR A 63 1.58 -8.54 1.54
CA TYR A 63 0.22 -8.11 1.80
C TYR A 63 0.17 -6.79 2.58
N ARG A 64 -0.99 -6.17 2.50
CA ARG A 64 -1.26 -4.85 3.07
C ARG A 64 -1.49 -4.87 4.60
N TYR A 65 -1.55 -6.04 5.20
CA TYR A 65 -1.76 -6.23 6.62
C TYR A 65 -1.24 -7.60 7.09
N VAL A 66 -1.10 -7.75 8.41
CA VAL A 66 -0.84 -9.00 9.12
C VAL A 66 -1.93 -9.17 10.18
N ALA A 67 -2.68 -10.26 10.11
CA ALA A 67 -3.66 -10.60 11.13
C ALA A 67 -2.96 -11.35 12.27
N ASP A 68 -2.89 -10.73 13.45
CA ASP A 68 -2.40 -11.33 14.68
C ASP A 68 -3.59 -11.74 15.54
N VAL A 69 -3.99 -13.01 15.40
CA VAL A 69 -5.13 -13.57 16.12
C VAL A 69 -4.86 -13.68 17.62
N THR A 70 -3.60 -13.84 18.03
CA THR A 70 -3.23 -13.96 19.45
C THR A 70 -3.37 -12.63 20.16
N ALA A 71 -2.89 -11.55 19.55
CA ALA A 71 -3.05 -10.20 20.07
C ALA A 71 -4.44 -9.59 19.78
N SER A 72 -5.28 -10.28 19.01
CA SER A 72 -6.54 -9.75 18.48
C SER A 72 -6.34 -8.43 17.72
N LYS A 73 -5.31 -8.36 16.86
CA LYS A 73 -4.96 -7.17 16.08
C LYS A 73 -4.90 -7.44 14.59
N LEU A 74 -5.36 -6.47 13.82
CA LEU A 74 -5.07 -6.36 12.39
C LEU A 74 -3.97 -5.30 12.20
N ASN A 75 -2.73 -5.75 12.00
CA ASN A 75 -1.55 -4.89 11.92
C ASN A 75 -1.31 -4.43 10.49
N ILE A 76 -1.28 -3.12 10.28
CA ILE A 76 -1.11 -2.49 8.98
C ILE A 76 0.26 -1.82 8.98
N PRO A 77 1.27 -2.39 8.29
CA PRO A 77 2.58 -1.78 8.21
C PRO A 77 2.51 -0.52 7.34
N LEU A 78 2.91 0.60 7.92
CA LEU A 78 3.05 1.89 7.26
C LEU A 78 4.49 2.37 7.38
N ALA A 79 4.86 3.37 6.60
CA ALA A 79 6.19 3.94 6.67
C ALA A 79 6.19 5.40 6.27
N VAL A 80 7.14 6.14 6.84
CA VAL A 80 7.49 7.49 6.43
C VAL A 80 8.71 7.41 5.53
N TYR A 81 8.64 8.03 4.37
CA TYR A 81 9.73 8.13 3.42
C TYR A 81 10.26 9.55 3.39
N ARG A 82 11.53 9.67 3.01
CA ARG A 82 12.11 10.95 2.58
C ARG A 82 12.47 10.94 1.11
N ALA A 83 12.35 12.09 0.47
CA ALA A 83 12.82 12.34 -0.89
C ALA A 83 13.55 13.68 -0.95
N GLY A 84 14.56 13.79 -1.80
CA GLY A 84 15.39 14.98 -1.91
C GLY A 84 16.68 14.72 -2.70
N VAL A 85 17.53 15.75 -2.77
CA VAL A 85 18.82 15.66 -3.48
C VAL A 85 19.87 14.84 -2.73
N ASN A 86 19.65 14.56 -1.44
CA ASN A 86 20.50 13.70 -0.61
C ASN A 86 19.73 13.10 0.56
N THR A 87 20.38 12.20 1.30
CA THR A 87 19.87 11.53 2.51
C THR A 87 20.68 11.93 3.76
N LYS A 88 21.21 13.16 3.80
CA LYS A 88 22.06 13.62 4.91
C LYS A 88 21.25 14.08 6.12
N GLY A 89 21.74 13.78 7.31
CA GLY A 89 21.12 14.11 8.58
C GLY A 89 19.95 13.18 8.92
N SER A 90 19.71 13.07 10.23
CA SER A 90 18.53 12.40 10.76
C SER A 90 17.34 13.36 10.78
N ILE A 91 16.14 12.83 10.53
CA ILE A 91 14.88 13.58 10.56
C ILE A 91 13.92 12.92 11.55
N ASP A 92 13.49 13.68 12.53
CA ASP A 92 12.39 13.34 13.43
C ASP A 92 11.06 13.68 12.77
N VAL A 93 10.16 12.69 12.76
CA VAL A 93 8.84 12.78 12.15
C VAL A 93 7.80 12.38 13.17
N THR A 94 6.88 13.29 13.47
CA THR A 94 5.69 13.04 14.30
C THR A 94 4.62 12.32 13.48
N ILE A 95 3.93 11.39 14.10
CA ILE A 95 2.86 10.58 13.52
C ILE A 95 1.61 10.77 14.37
N ALA A 96 0.49 11.13 13.74
CA ALA A 96 -0.77 11.34 14.43
C ALA A 96 -1.97 10.84 13.62
N PRO A 97 -3.05 10.35 14.26
CA PRO A 97 -4.31 10.11 13.59
C PRO A 97 -4.93 11.44 13.13
N ASN A 98 -5.59 11.44 11.97
CA ASN A 98 -6.24 12.61 11.38
C ASN A 98 -7.71 12.30 11.08
N ILE A 99 -8.55 12.48 12.09
CA ILE A 99 -9.99 12.20 11.99
C ILE A 99 -10.73 13.19 11.09
N ASP A 100 -10.26 14.44 11.02
CA ASP A 100 -10.88 15.50 10.22
C ASP A 100 -10.84 15.20 8.72
N THR A 101 -9.72 14.63 8.25
CA THR A 101 -9.57 14.24 6.85
C THR A 101 -10.58 13.17 6.48
N VAL A 102 -10.76 12.16 7.32
CA VAL A 102 -11.75 11.10 7.09
C VAL A 102 -13.16 11.68 7.07
N ALA A 103 -13.51 12.51 8.06
CA ALA A 103 -14.82 13.14 8.13
C ALA A 103 -15.13 13.98 6.87
N LYS A 104 -14.16 14.77 6.38
CA LYS A 104 -14.28 15.53 5.13
C LYS A 104 -14.49 14.62 3.92
N LEU A 105 -13.76 13.51 3.83
CA LEU A 105 -13.89 12.55 2.73
C LEU A 105 -15.23 11.79 2.75
N ILE A 106 -15.78 11.51 3.93
CA ILE A 106 -17.13 10.96 4.10
C ILE A 106 -18.17 11.95 3.53
N VAL A 107 -18.13 13.21 3.97
CA VAL A 107 -19.05 14.26 3.49
C VAL A 107 -18.91 14.49 1.98
N ALA A 108 -17.70 14.39 1.45
CA ALA A 108 -17.41 14.54 0.03
C ALA A 108 -17.74 13.28 -0.81
N ASN A 109 -18.34 12.24 -0.23
CA ASN A 109 -18.68 10.97 -0.86
C ASN A 109 -17.49 10.34 -1.63
N LYS A 110 -16.29 10.39 -1.04
CA LYS A 110 -15.06 9.86 -1.65
C LYS A 110 -14.78 8.40 -1.31
N PHE A 111 -15.62 7.79 -0.47
CA PHE A 111 -15.54 6.36 -0.19
C PHE A 111 -16.49 5.56 -1.08
N PRO A 112 -16.15 4.31 -1.43
CA PRO A 112 -16.93 3.48 -2.35
C PRO A 112 -18.28 3.00 -1.79
N ALA A 113 -18.49 3.12 -0.47
CA ALA A 113 -19.72 2.73 0.21
C ALA A 113 -19.90 3.58 1.48
N VAL A 114 -21.04 3.43 2.16
CA VAL A 114 -21.29 4.08 3.47
C VAL A 114 -20.16 3.69 4.42
N THR A 115 -19.36 4.68 4.80
CA THR A 115 -18.14 4.49 5.59
C THR A 115 -18.25 5.32 6.85
N GLU A 116 -17.92 4.71 7.99
CA GLU A 116 -17.87 5.34 9.30
C GLU A 116 -16.41 5.62 9.69
N LEU A 117 -16.21 6.62 10.54
CA LEU A 117 -14.91 6.82 11.17
C LEU A 117 -14.60 5.65 12.11
N LEU A 118 -13.39 5.11 12.07
CA LEU A 118 -12.96 4.09 13.03
C LEU A 118 -12.87 4.71 14.44
N PRO A 119 -13.52 4.12 15.48
CA PRO A 119 -13.49 4.70 16.82
C PRO A 119 -12.07 4.73 17.41
N ALA A 120 -11.78 5.77 18.21
CA ALA A 120 -10.44 6.06 18.74
C ALA A 120 -9.86 4.95 19.61
N ASP A 121 -10.70 4.17 20.29
CA ASP A 121 -10.31 3.04 21.14
C ASP A 121 -10.08 1.74 20.35
N LYS A 122 -10.39 1.73 19.04
CA LYS A 122 -10.29 0.55 18.17
C LYS A 122 -9.04 0.53 17.30
N TYR A 123 -8.13 1.47 17.51
CA TYR A 123 -6.83 1.47 16.86
C TYR A 123 -5.72 1.96 17.78
N SER A 124 -4.49 1.60 17.44
CA SER A 124 -3.28 2.09 18.09
C SER A 124 -2.15 2.23 17.07
N LEU A 125 -1.33 3.26 17.23
CA LEU A 125 -0.08 3.41 16.48
C LEU A 125 1.07 2.84 17.32
N SER A 126 1.97 2.08 16.70
CA SER A 126 3.14 1.53 17.38
C SER A 126 4.14 2.60 17.85
N ALA A 127 4.05 3.79 17.28
CA ALA A 127 4.85 4.95 17.64
C ALA A 127 4.10 6.25 17.30
N THR A 128 4.32 7.29 18.10
CA THR A 128 3.86 8.67 17.84
C THR A 128 4.93 9.51 17.14
N SER A 129 6.16 8.99 17.03
CA SER A 129 7.25 9.59 16.27
C SER A 129 8.21 8.54 15.79
N VAL A 130 8.86 8.80 14.65
CA VAL A 130 9.95 7.98 14.11
C VAL A 130 11.13 8.88 13.75
N ASN A 131 12.33 8.35 13.93
CA ASN A 131 13.57 8.98 13.44
C ASN A 131 14.01 8.24 12.18
N ILE A 132 14.08 8.96 11.05
CA ILE A 132 14.73 8.49 9.82
C ILE A 132 16.20 8.88 9.97
N ALA A 133 17.08 7.90 10.19
CA ALA A 133 18.48 8.19 10.47
C ALA A 133 19.24 8.71 9.24
N ASP A 134 20.41 9.31 9.45
CA ASP A 134 21.35 9.65 8.36
C ASP A 134 21.58 8.45 7.43
N GLY A 135 21.48 8.68 6.12
CA GLY A 135 21.55 7.63 5.11
C GLY A 135 20.29 6.77 4.88
N GLU A 136 19.34 6.66 5.83
CA GLU A 136 18.12 5.83 5.67
C GLU A 136 17.09 6.44 4.70
N GLY A 137 16.45 5.67 3.81
CA GLY A 137 15.42 6.21 2.91
C GLY A 137 14.03 6.35 3.55
N TYR A 138 13.75 5.56 4.59
CA TYR A 138 12.43 5.46 5.21
C TYR A 138 12.51 4.88 6.63
N LYS A 139 11.44 5.04 7.41
CA LYS A 139 11.24 4.37 8.70
C LYS A 139 9.82 3.81 8.80
N GLY A 140 9.71 2.55 9.20
CA GLY A 140 8.43 1.85 9.35
C GLY A 140 7.78 2.09 10.72
N PHE A 141 6.46 2.03 10.76
CA PHE A 141 5.64 1.95 11.96
C PHE A 141 4.37 1.15 11.65
N THR A 142 3.60 0.79 12.67
CA THR A 142 2.40 -0.04 12.50
C THR A 142 1.16 0.70 12.99
N LEU A 143 0.10 0.67 12.18
CA LEU A 143 -1.26 0.95 12.60
C LEU A 143 -1.95 -0.37 12.93
N ALA A 144 -2.23 -0.62 14.21
CA ALA A 144 -2.92 -1.82 14.65
C ALA A 144 -4.39 -1.53 14.88
N LEU A 145 -5.29 -2.30 14.27
CA LEU A 145 -6.73 -2.22 14.47
C LEU A 145 -7.21 -3.35 15.38
N ASP A 146 -8.27 -3.14 16.14
CA ASP A 146 -8.91 -4.17 16.97
C ASP A 146 -9.65 -5.19 16.08
N LEU A 147 -9.14 -6.42 16.05
CA LEU A 147 -9.69 -7.47 15.18
C LEU A 147 -11.08 -7.93 15.65
N ASN A 148 -11.32 -8.01 16.95
CA ASN A 148 -12.60 -8.47 17.49
C ASN A 148 -13.72 -7.47 17.20
N PHE A 149 -13.42 -6.18 17.30
CA PHE A 149 -14.33 -5.12 16.89
C PHE A 149 -14.71 -5.24 15.41
N LEU A 150 -13.73 -5.46 14.53
CA LEU A 150 -13.98 -5.61 13.10
C LEU A 150 -14.82 -6.86 12.80
N LEU A 151 -14.53 -7.99 13.47
CA LEU A 151 -15.30 -9.23 13.36
C LEU A 151 -16.75 -9.09 13.86
N ALA A 152 -17.00 -8.23 14.85
CA ALA A 152 -18.35 -7.94 15.31
C ALA A 152 -19.15 -7.02 14.37
N ASN A 153 -18.50 -6.38 13.37
CA ASN A 153 -19.09 -5.33 12.54
C ASN A 153 -18.85 -5.57 11.04
N LEU A 154 -19.07 -6.79 10.56
CA LEU A 154 -18.75 -7.23 9.18
C LEU A 154 -19.48 -6.46 8.07
N THR A 155 -20.64 -5.89 8.36
CA THR A 155 -21.45 -5.16 7.38
C THR A 155 -21.04 -3.69 7.24
N LYS A 156 -20.39 -3.13 8.26
CA LYS A 156 -19.94 -1.74 8.29
C LYS A 156 -18.62 -1.56 7.55
N LYS A 157 -18.32 -0.34 7.13
CA LYS A 157 -17.01 0.03 6.55
C LYS A 157 -16.38 1.10 7.42
N TYR A 158 -15.08 1.01 7.63
CA TYR A 158 -14.36 1.92 8.50
C TYR A 158 -13.23 2.62 7.76
N ALA A 159 -12.99 3.86 8.11
CA ALA A 159 -11.82 4.61 7.65
C ALA A 159 -11.10 5.29 8.80
N ILE A 160 -9.78 5.40 8.66
CA ILE A 160 -8.89 6.14 9.54
C ILE A 160 -7.80 6.78 8.69
N ALA A 161 -7.39 8.01 9.00
CA ALA A 161 -6.23 8.61 8.36
C ALA A 161 -5.09 8.79 9.37
N VAL A 162 -3.86 8.68 8.87
CA VAL A 162 -2.64 8.94 9.62
C VAL A 162 -1.87 10.03 8.88
N THR A 163 -1.45 11.06 9.60
CA THR A 163 -0.67 12.17 9.08
C THR A 163 0.72 12.18 9.70
N VAL A 164 1.71 12.55 8.89
CA VAL A 164 3.09 12.79 9.31
C VAL A 164 3.46 14.25 9.21
N ALA A 165 4.28 14.72 10.13
CA ALA A 165 4.82 16.08 10.14
C ALA A 165 6.25 16.09 10.69
N SER A 166 7.05 17.08 10.30
CA SER A 166 8.37 17.34 10.86
C SER A 166 8.57 18.85 11.00
N ASN A 167 9.28 19.27 12.04
CA ASN A 167 9.74 20.65 12.19
C ASN A 167 11.10 20.89 11.50
N GLN A 168 11.78 19.83 11.05
CA GLN A 168 13.10 19.90 10.41
C GLN A 168 13.01 19.96 8.89
N LYS A 169 12.05 19.25 8.29
CA LYS A 169 11.85 19.18 6.83
C LYS A 169 10.38 19.29 6.48
N ALA A 170 10.09 19.84 5.29
CA ALA A 170 8.72 20.02 4.82
C ALA A 170 8.01 18.67 4.64
N ALA A 171 6.73 18.62 5.03
CA ALA A 171 5.85 17.52 4.71
C ALA A 171 5.27 17.73 3.31
N GLY A 172 5.51 16.79 2.39
CA GLY A 172 5.01 16.87 1.02
C GLY A 172 3.49 16.70 0.94
N SER A 173 2.92 16.88 -0.26
CA SER A 173 1.47 16.76 -0.53
C SER A 173 0.88 15.38 -0.20
N PHE A 174 1.71 14.37 0.04
CA PHE A 174 1.34 13.01 0.43
C PHE A 174 1.71 12.70 1.89
N SER A 175 1.60 13.69 2.78
CA SER A 175 1.88 13.51 4.22
C SER A 175 0.76 12.81 4.99
N THR A 176 -0.36 12.49 4.34
CA THR A 176 -1.51 11.83 4.97
C THR A 176 -1.91 10.59 4.17
N THR A 177 -2.01 9.46 4.86
CA THR A 177 -2.51 8.21 4.30
C THR A 177 -3.85 7.88 4.93
N VAL A 178 -4.86 7.65 4.09
CA VAL A 178 -6.19 7.19 4.52
C VAL A 178 -6.24 5.68 4.37
N VAL A 179 -6.56 4.96 5.43
CA VAL A 179 -6.81 3.52 5.42
C VAL A 179 -8.31 3.29 5.42
N TYR A 180 -8.78 2.50 4.46
CA TYR A 180 -10.16 2.06 4.34
C TYR A 180 -10.23 0.55 4.54
N ILE A 181 -11.15 0.11 5.41
CA ILE A 181 -11.32 -1.28 5.79
C ILE A 181 -12.75 -1.72 5.53
N ASP A 182 -12.89 -2.80 4.77
CA ASP A 182 -14.14 -3.55 4.64
C ASP A 182 -13.99 -4.88 5.40
N PRO A 183 -14.53 -5.05 6.62
CA PRO A 183 -14.27 -6.24 7.43
C PRO A 183 -14.87 -7.52 6.85
N ALA A 184 -15.68 -7.48 5.80
CA ALA A 184 -16.30 -8.66 5.20
C ALA A 184 -15.28 -9.71 4.73
N PHE A 185 -14.04 -9.31 4.38
CA PHE A 185 -13.00 -10.27 4.03
C PHE A 185 -12.46 -11.08 5.21
N LEU A 186 -12.77 -10.70 6.45
CA LEU A 186 -12.28 -11.41 7.64
C LEU A 186 -12.99 -12.74 7.88
N VAL A 187 -14.13 -12.97 7.22
CA VAL A 187 -14.87 -14.23 7.32
C VAL A 187 -14.73 -15.03 6.03
N PRO A 188 -14.26 -16.29 6.12
CA PRO A 188 -14.22 -17.18 4.98
C PRO A 188 -15.63 -17.54 4.53
N VAL A 189 -15.88 -17.49 3.23
CA VAL A 189 -17.11 -17.96 2.59
C VAL A 189 -16.80 -19.27 1.90
N ALA A 190 -17.26 -20.38 2.48
CA ALA A 190 -17.05 -21.71 1.92
C ALA A 190 -17.84 -21.86 0.61
N ASN A 191 -17.17 -22.30 -0.46
CA ASN A 191 -17.80 -22.59 -1.74
C ASN A 191 -16.99 -23.62 -2.54
N PHE A 192 -17.66 -24.38 -3.39
CA PHE A 192 -17.01 -25.31 -4.30
C PHE A 192 -17.88 -25.61 -5.52
N THR A 193 -17.23 -26.03 -6.61
CA THR A 193 -17.90 -26.66 -7.75
C THR A 193 -17.50 -28.12 -7.84
N ARG A 194 -18.36 -28.95 -8.46
CA ARG A 194 -18.06 -30.38 -8.65
C ARG A 194 -18.35 -30.83 -10.07
N THR A 195 -17.54 -31.78 -10.56
CA THR A 195 -17.78 -32.50 -11.81
C THR A 195 -17.74 -34.00 -11.52
N ILE A 196 -18.71 -34.74 -12.06
CA ILE A 196 -18.87 -36.18 -11.79
C ILE A 196 -18.48 -36.97 -13.03
N ALA A 197 -17.59 -37.96 -12.85
CA ALA A 197 -17.22 -38.93 -13.86
C ALA A 197 -17.29 -40.33 -13.23
N THR A 198 -18.38 -41.06 -13.50
CA THR A 198 -18.66 -42.38 -12.89
C THR A 198 -18.71 -42.32 -11.36
N ARG A 199 -17.73 -42.92 -10.67
CA ARG A 199 -17.57 -42.91 -9.20
C ARG A 199 -16.57 -41.88 -8.70
N THR A 200 -15.96 -41.12 -9.61
CA THR A 200 -14.99 -40.09 -9.28
C THR A 200 -15.65 -38.72 -9.36
N VAL A 201 -15.59 -37.97 -8.26
CA VAL A 201 -16.08 -36.59 -8.18
C VAL A 201 -14.87 -35.67 -8.04
N SER A 202 -14.68 -34.79 -9.01
CA SER A 202 -13.68 -33.73 -8.96
C SER A 202 -14.24 -32.53 -8.24
N PHE A 203 -13.70 -32.21 -7.07
CA PHE A 203 -14.05 -31.02 -6.32
C PHE A 203 -13.07 -29.89 -6.63
N SER A 204 -13.60 -28.71 -6.95
CA SER A 204 -12.82 -27.49 -7.11
C SER A 204 -13.24 -26.48 -6.06
N ASN A 205 -12.31 -26.11 -5.18
CA ASN A 205 -12.56 -25.08 -4.18
C ASN A 205 -12.74 -23.72 -4.86
N THR A 206 -13.86 -23.06 -4.55
CA THR A 206 -14.16 -21.70 -4.99
C THR A 206 -14.44 -20.78 -3.79
N SER A 207 -14.01 -21.20 -2.59
CA SER A 207 -14.19 -20.44 -1.36
C SER A 207 -13.51 -19.08 -1.47
N LEU A 208 -14.15 -18.08 -0.89
CA LEU A 208 -13.60 -16.73 -0.76
C LEU A 208 -13.05 -16.56 0.65
N ASN A 209 -12.01 -15.76 0.76
CA ASN A 209 -11.50 -15.32 2.06
C ASN A 209 -11.01 -16.42 3.02
N SER A 210 -10.56 -17.57 2.49
CA SER A 210 -10.01 -18.66 3.30
C SER A 210 -8.54 -18.94 2.99
N ASN A 211 -7.80 -19.36 4.02
CA ASN A 211 -6.42 -19.83 3.94
C ASN A 211 -6.27 -21.33 4.28
N ALA A 212 -7.36 -21.99 4.64
CA ALA A 212 -7.42 -23.41 4.97
C ALA A 212 -8.74 -24.02 4.47
N TRP A 213 -8.71 -25.33 4.21
CA TRP A 213 -9.83 -26.09 3.66
C TRP A 213 -9.88 -27.47 4.33
N SER A 214 -11.09 -28.02 4.45
CA SER A 214 -11.31 -29.39 4.90
C SER A 214 -12.49 -29.98 4.13
N TRP A 215 -12.29 -31.16 3.55
CA TRP A 215 -13.28 -31.87 2.75
C TRP A 215 -13.72 -33.13 3.49
N ASN A 216 -15.02 -33.24 3.76
CA ASN A 216 -15.65 -34.48 4.18
C ASN A 216 -16.51 -34.98 3.01
N TYR A 217 -16.22 -36.19 2.52
CA TYR A 217 -16.88 -36.76 1.35
C TYR A 217 -18.21 -37.47 1.68
N GLY A 218 -18.54 -37.62 2.97
CA GLY A 218 -19.82 -38.16 3.45
C GLY A 218 -19.88 -39.69 3.58
N ASP A 219 -18.84 -40.41 3.17
CA ASP A 219 -18.78 -41.88 3.15
C ASP A 219 -17.97 -42.48 4.32
N GLY A 220 -17.60 -41.66 5.30
CA GLY A 220 -16.79 -42.08 6.45
C GLY A 220 -15.29 -42.14 6.18
N SER A 221 -14.83 -41.75 4.98
CA SER A 221 -13.41 -41.56 4.68
C SER A 221 -12.77 -40.42 5.49
N ALA A 222 -11.44 -40.44 5.58
CA ALA A 222 -10.69 -39.38 6.24
C ALA A 222 -10.83 -38.05 5.49
N ALA A 223 -10.96 -36.96 6.25
CA ALA A 223 -11.06 -35.63 5.67
C ALA A 223 -9.77 -35.23 4.95
N SER A 224 -9.89 -34.54 3.81
CA SER A 224 -8.75 -34.01 3.06
C SER A 224 -8.58 -32.51 3.30
N THR A 225 -7.34 -32.03 3.35
CA THR A 225 -7.01 -30.60 3.45
C THR A 225 -6.51 -30.01 2.13
N GLU A 226 -6.58 -30.79 1.06
CA GLU A 226 -6.07 -30.41 -0.26
C GLU A 226 -6.95 -29.35 -0.93
N LYS A 227 -6.35 -28.45 -1.71
CA LYS A 227 -7.07 -27.31 -2.31
C LYS A 227 -8.05 -27.75 -3.41
N ALA A 228 -7.75 -28.82 -4.14
CA ALA A 228 -8.64 -29.41 -5.13
C ALA A 228 -8.15 -30.83 -5.46
N LEU A 229 -9.03 -31.84 -5.39
CA LEU A 229 -8.72 -33.21 -5.81
C LEU A 229 -9.96 -33.95 -6.34
N PRO A 230 -9.78 -34.89 -7.28
CA PRO A 230 -10.75 -35.95 -7.52
C PRO A 230 -10.80 -36.92 -6.34
N TYR A 231 -12.01 -37.18 -5.84
CA TYR A 231 -12.29 -38.23 -4.87
C TYR A 231 -13.08 -39.37 -5.53
N THR A 232 -12.69 -40.62 -5.28
CA THR A 232 -13.37 -41.79 -5.84
C THR A 232 -14.08 -42.56 -4.74
N TYR A 233 -15.41 -42.63 -4.83
CA TYR A 233 -16.25 -43.35 -3.88
C TYR A 233 -16.11 -44.86 -4.03
N ALA A 234 -16.07 -45.59 -2.91
CA ALA A 234 -15.86 -47.04 -2.87
C ALA A 234 -17.06 -47.90 -3.33
N ALA A 235 -18.27 -47.34 -3.35
CA ALA A 235 -19.47 -47.98 -3.88
C ALA A 235 -20.36 -46.94 -4.60
N ALA A 236 -21.40 -47.41 -5.31
CA ALA A 236 -22.44 -46.53 -5.81
C ALA A 236 -23.46 -46.22 -4.69
N GLY A 237 -23.97 -45.00 -4.62
CA GLY A 237 -24.97 -44.59 -3.62
C GLY A 237 -24.41 -44.18 -2.26
N THR A 238 -23.09 -44.09 -2.12
CA THR A 238 -22.36 -43.40 -1.04
C THR A 238 -22.01 -41.99 -1.50
#